data_AF-X1V480-F1
#
_entry.id   AF-X1V480-F1
#
_cell.length_a   1.000
_cell.length_b   1.000
_cell.length_c   1.000
_cell.angle_alpha   90.00
_cell.angle_beta   90.00
_cell.angle_gamma   90.00
#
_symmetry.space_group_name_H-M   'P 1'
#
loop_
_entity.id
_entity.type
_entity.pdbx_description
1 polymer ?
#
loop_
_entity_poly.entity_id
_entity_poly.type
_entity_poly.pdbx_seq_one_letter_code
_entity_poly.pdbx_strand_id
1 'polypeptide(L)'
;GIYSSSIGVSVDGVEEIVSESGGSETVNHLKVDVTDIGYAEDPVNSIAILRIGEDITKTYSDGDEYIGEDEDDPLWVWDISTACFDAGYIGITYNVNVNDADDEEAGDTVKYIGESYVFPENFADVKLVGITDVEYEDIKVEFDAVDLYNSTGGTAEIDDSVGFVVKLTGETTSTFTLGAEETNIIYIYYSNNGSAIEGGEAFASGAFEFFYNDHEGDATPTNKARYENTINMTSQLTLDREKFATFEVGD
;
A
#
# COMPACT_ATOMS: atom_id res chain seq x y z
N GLY A 1 19.34 54.18 30.86
CA GLY A 1 18.11 54.62 30.20
C GLY A 1 17.82 53.61 29.13
N ILE A 2 16.58 53.14 29.04
CA ILE A 2 16.17 52.27 27.94
C ILE A 2 15.99 53.21 26.75
N TYR A 3 16.94 53.21 25.83
CA TYR A 3 16.74 53.87 24.54
C TYR A 3 15.84 52.92 23.73
N SER A 4 14.63 53.35 23.38
CA SER A 4 13.84 52.65 22.36
C SER A 4 14.36 53.10 21.00
N SER A 5 15.01 52.20 20.29
CA SER A 5 15.47 52.44 18.93
C SER A 5 14.26 52.47 17.98
N SER A 6 14.28 53.36 17.00
CA SER A 6 13.24 53.45 15.98
C SER A 6 13.80 53.89 14.63
N ILE A 7 13.03 53.62 13.57
CA ILE A 7 13.34 54.06 12.21
C ILE A 7 12.13 54.75 11.58
N GLY A 8 12.38 55.66 10.63
CA GLY A 8 11.36 56.19 9.74
C GLY A 8 11.20 55.29 8.52
N VAL A 9 9.96 54.92 8.20
CA VAL A 9 9.59 54.06 7.07
C VAL A 9 8.62 54.82 6.17
N SER A 10 8.86 54.80 4.86
CA SER A 10 7.94 55.38 3.87
C SER A 10 7.44 54.30 2.93
N VAL A 11 6.11 54.15 2.84
CA VAL A 11 5.43 53.24 1.89
C VAL A 11 4.45 54.07 1.09
N ASP A 12 4.64 54.16 -0.23
CA ASP A 12 3.82 54.95 -1.16
C ASP A 12 3.60 56.42 -0.76
N GLY A 13 4.60 57.01 -0.09
CA GLY A 13 4.54 58.39 0.38
C GLY A 13 3.83 58.59 1.73
N VAL A 14 3.39 57.51 2.38
CA VAL A 14 2.98 57.52 3.79
C VAL A 14 4.22 57.23 4.64
N GLU A 15 4.58 58.17 5.51
CA GLU A 15 5.73 58.06 6.41
C GLU A 15 5.28 57.76 7.83
N GLU A 16 5.89 56.76 8.47
CA GLU A 16 5.64 56.39 9.86
C GLU A 16 6.94 56.07 10.60
N ILE A 17 6.93 56.19 11.94
CA ILE A 17 8.06 55.80 12.79
C ILE A 17 7.76 54.46 13.43
N VAL A 18 8.57 53.44 13.11
CA VAL A 18 8.43 52.08 13.64
C VAL A 18 9.52 51.82 14.68
N SER A 19 9.13 51.34 15.85
CA SER A 19 10.04 51.11 16.98
C SER A 19 10.44 49.64 17.09
N GLU A 20 11.73 49.37 17.32
CA GLU A 20 12.29 48.02 17.51
C GLU A 20 11.62 47.25 18.66
N SER A 21 11.23 47.95 19.72
CA SER A 21 10.60 47.34 20.90
C SER A 21 9.07 47.29 20.84
N GLY A 22 8.45 47.79 19.77
CA GLY A 22 7.00 47.90 19.63
C GLY A 22 6.33 46.68 19.00
N GLY A 23 7.12 45.81 18.37
CA GLY A 23 6.63 44.82 17.43
C GLY A 23 6.33 45.44 16.07
N SER A 24 5.40 44.84 15.34
CA SER A 24 5.07 45.24 13.98
C SER A 24 4.05 46.38 13.91
N GLU A 25 4.32 47.37 13.06
CA GLU A 25 3.41 48.47 12.74
C GLU A 25 2.90 48.36 11.30
N THR A 26 1.70 48.86 11.02
CA THR A 26 1.17 48.89 9.65
C THR A 26 1.43 50.26 9.02
N VAL A 27 2.17 50.30 7.92
CA VAL A 27 2.45 51.50 7.13
C VAL A 27 1.80 51.32 5.75
N ASN A 28 0.73 52.07 5.49
CA ASN A 28 -0.18 51.86 4.37
C ASN A 28 -0.79 50.43 4.38
N HIS A 29 -0.52 49.60 3.37
CA HIS A 29 -1.01 48.22 3.27
C HIS A 29 0.04 47.18 3.70
N LEU A 30 1.21 47.61 4.17
CA LEU A 30 2.30 46.72 4.56
C LEU A 30 2.51 46.75 6.07
N LYS A 31 2.67 45.57 6.65
CA LYS A 31 3.11 45.39 8.03
C LYS A 31 4.64 45.38 8.06
N VAL A 32 5.21 46.19 8.94
CA VAL A 32 6.65 46.44 9.07
C VAL A 32 7.06 46.15 10.49
N ASP A 33 8.01 45.24 10.66
CA ASP A 33 8.60 44.88 11.96
C ASP A 33 10.11 45.14 11.95
N VAL A 34 10.57 45.88 12.95
CA VAL A 34 11.98 46.26 13.10
C VAL A 34 12.64 45.23 14.00
N THR A 35 13.42 44.34 13.40
CA THR A 35 14.03 43.22 14.11
C THR A 35 15.31 43.61 14.86
N ASP A 36 16.12 44.51 14.29
CA ASP A 36 17.37 44.98 14.90
C ASP A 36 17.79 46.34 14.30
N ILE A 37 18.47 47.17 15.08
CA ILE A 37 19.06 48.43 14.62
C ILE A 37 20.52 48.53 15.09
N GLY A 38 21.43 48.53 14.12
CA GLY A 38 22.84 48.84 14.33
C GLY A 38 23.14 50.32 14.07
N TYR A 39 23.34 51.10 15.12
CA TYR A 39 23.75 52.50 15.00
C TYR A 39 25.26 52.65 14.78
N ALA A 40 25.65 53.39 13.75
CA ALA A 40 27.01 53.86 13.53
C ALA A 40 27.16 55.33 13.94
N GLU A 41 28.39 55.79 14.20
CA GLU A 41 28.65 57.21 14.52
C GLU A 41 28.23 58.16 13.39
N ASP A 42 28.34 57.72 12.15
CA ASP A 42 27.74 58.36 10.98
C ASP A 42 26.39 57.68 10.67
N PRO A 43 25.26 58.41 10.74
CA PRO A 43 23.94 57.86 10.46
C PRO A 43 23.83 57.17 9.10
N VAL A 44 24.60 57.59 8.09
CA VAL A 44 24.60 56.97 6.74
C VAL A 44 25.10 55.52 6.78
N ASN A 45 25.88 55.16 7.80
CA ASN A 45 26.40 53.80 7.99
C ASN A 45 25.58 52.99 8.99
N SER A 46 24.45 53.52 9.48
CA SER A 46 23.55 52.75 10.34
C SER A 46 22.75 51.75 9.52
N ILE A 47 22.44 50.60 10.11
CA ILE A 47 21.70 49.51 9.48
C ILE A 47 20.46 49.19 10.30
N ALA A 48 19.37 48.86 9.62
CA ALA A 48 18.17 48.30 10.23
C ALA A 48 17.80 47.00 9.51
N ILE A 49 17.40 45.99 10.26
CA ILE A 49 16.90 44.71 9.73
C ILE A 49 15.38 44.73 9.88
N LEU A 50 14.67 44.63 8.77
CA LEU A 50 13.21 44.76 8.71
C LEU A 50 12.57 43.49 8.15
N ARG A 51 11.39 43.16 8.68
CA ARG A 51 10.43 42.25 8.05
C ARG A 51 9.28 43.07 7.53
N ILE A 52 9.01 42.97 6.22
CA ILE A 52 8.01 43.79 5.53
C ILE A 52 7.15 42.88 4.66
N GLY A 53 5.84 42.97 4.79
CA GLY A 53 4.87 42.22 3.99
C GLY A 53 3.45 42.51 4.46
N GLU A 54 2.44 42.08 3.71
CA GLU A 54 1.04 42.18 4.16
C GLU A 54 0.81 41.35 5.43
N ASP A 55 1.36 40.13 5.44
CA ASP A 55 1.52 39.29 6.64
C ASP A 55 3.00 38.97 6.87
N ILE A 56 3.57 39.52 7.94
CA ILE A 56 4.96 39.23 8.34
C ILE A 56 5.10 37.96 9.19
N THR A 57 3.98 37.43 9.71
CA THR A 57 3.86 36.21 10.51
C THR A 57 2.46 35.63 10.31
N LYS A 58 2.36 34.38 9.84
CA LYS A 58 1.11 33.62 9.75
C LYS A 58 1.23 32.36 10.62
N THR A 59 0.17 32.03 11.35
CA THR A 59 0.08 30.83 12.19
C THR A 59 -0.86 29.86 11.48
N TYR A 60 -0.45 28.60 11.39
CA TYR A 60 -1.25 27.51 10.84
C TYR A 60 -1.60 26.52 11.93
N SER A 61 -2.79 25.95 11.81
CA SER A 61 -3.35 24.91 12.66
C SER A 61 -3.45 23.61 11.87
N ASP A 62 -3.66 22.52 12.60
CA ASP A 62 -4.03 21.24 12.00
C ASP A 62 -5.33 21.38 11.18
N GLY A 63 -5.30 20.93 9.93
CA GLY A 63 -6.40 21.04 8.97
C GLY A 63 -6.48 22.34 8.18
N ASP A 64 -5.64 23.35 8.48
CA ASP A 64 -5.59 24.58 7.69
C ASP A 64 -5.05 24.30 6.28
N GLU A 65 -5.43 25.14 5.31
CA GLU A 65 -4.94 25.06 3.94
C GLU A 65 -3.41 25.16 3.88
N TYR A 66 -2.78 24.36 3.02
CA TYR A 66 -1.37 24.54 2.75
C TYR A 66 -1.14 25.90 2.05
N ILE A 67 0.06 26.45 2.21
CA ILE A 67 0.39 27.78 1.72
C ILE A 67 0.18 27.86 0.20
N GLY A 68 -0.72 28.75 -0.23
CA GLY A 68 -1.02 29.00 -1.64
C GLY A 68 -2.16 28.16 -2.23
N GLU A 69 -2.78 27.29 -1.43
CA GLU A 69 -4.01 26.55 -1.81
C GLU A 69 -5.25 27.45 -1.72
N ASP A 70 -6.36 26.99 -2.32
CA ASP A 70 -7.68 27.60 -2.16
C ASP A 70 -8.20 27.31 -0.73
N GLU A 71 -8.63 28.36 -0.02
CA GLU A 71 -9.15 28.24 1.36
C GLU A 71 -10.49 27.49 1.41
N ASP A 72 -11.28 27.51 0.33
CA ASP A 72 -12.60 26.88 0.28
C ASP A 72 -12.53 25.41 -0.18
N ASP A 73 -11.49 25.03 -0.93
CA ASP A 73 -11.30 23.68 -1.46
C ASP A 73 -9.78 23.32 -1.59
N PRO A 74 -9.07 23.14 -0.46
CA PRO A 74 -7.64 22.86 -0.50
C PRO A 74 -7.35 21.41 -0.86
N LEU A 75 -6.47 21.18 -1.84
CA LEU A 75 -5.96 19.84 -2.16
C LEU A 75 -4.97 19.37 -1.10
N TRP A 76 -4.20 20.30 -0.53
CA TRP A 76 -3.24 20.03 0.53
C TRP A 76 -3.58 20.81 1.79
N VAL A 77 -3.59 20.12 2.93
CA VAL A 77 -3.79 20.72 4.25
C VAL A 77 -2.63 20.38 5.17
N TRP A 78 -2.39 21.26 6.14
CA TRP A 78 -1.47 20.99 7.23
C TRP A 78 -1.97 19.85 8.11
N ASP A 79 -1.09 18.90 8.44
CA ASP A 79 -1.35 17.84 9.40
C ASP A 79 -0.37 18.00 10.56
N ILE A 80 -0.84 18.56 11.67
CA ILE A 80 0.00 19.01 12.78
C ILE A 80 -0.45 18.31 14.06
N SER A 81 0.29 17.27 14.43
CA SER A 81 0.12 16.61 15.71
C SER A 81 1.17 17.06 16.70
N THR A 82 0.74 17.72 17.78
CA THR A 82 1.50 17.94 19.02
C THR A 82 3.02 18.13 18.82
N ALA A 83 3.40 19.02 17.91
CA ALA A 83 4.75 19.13 17.32
C ALA A 83 5.92 19.37 18.32
N CYS A 84 5.63 19.50 19.61
CA CYS A 84 6.59 19.67 20.70
C CYS A 84 6.69 18.47 21.66
N PHE A 85 6.06 17.33 21.33
CA PHE A 85 6.09 16.10 22.12
C PHE A 85 6.75 14.94 21.36
N ASP A 86 7.15 13.91 22.10
CA ASP A 86 7.67 12.67 21.51
C ASP A 86 6.59 12.01 20.65
N ALA A 87 6.91 11.70 19.40
CA ALA A 87 5.99 11.31 18.32
C ALA A 87 5.07 12.42 17.74
N GLY A 88 5.28 13.69 18.10
CA GLY A 88 4.67 14.83 17.40
C GLY A 88 5.28 15.05 16.01
N TYR A 89 4.51 15.62 15.09
CA TYR A 89 4.95 15.92 13.74
C TYR A 89 4.29 17.18 13.17
N ILE A 90 4.93 17.72 12.13
CA ILE A 90 4.37 18.70 11.21
C ILE A 90 4.47 18.05 9.84
N GLY A 91 3.32 17.70 9.27
CA GLY A 91 3.16 17.04 8.00
C GLY A 91 2.19 17.80 7.11
N ILE A 92 1.97 17.25 5.94
CA ILE A 92 1.01 17.72 4.96
C ILE A 92 0.22 16.52 4.47
N THR A 93 -1.09 16.69 4.35
CA THR A 93 -2.01 15.64 3.94
C THR A 93 -2.72 16.05 2.67
N TYR A 94 -2.85 15.09 1.75
CA TYR A 94 -3.66 15.25 0.57
C TYR A 94 -5.14 15.12 0.98
N ASN A 95 -5.87 16.23 0.98
CA ASN A 95 -7.20 16.37 1.58
C ASN A 95 -8.32 16.05 0.59
N VAL A 96 -8.11 15.05 -0.27
CA VAL A 96 -9.08 14.67 -1.29
C VAL A 96 -9.52 13.23 -1.10
N ASN A 97 -10.83 13.01 -1.15
CA ASN A 97 -11.42 11.69 -1.05
C ASN A 97 -11.91 11.24 -2.43
N VAL A 98 -11.10 10.43 -3.09
CA VAL A 98 -11.39 9.92 -4.44
C VAL A 98 -11.93 8.51 -4.31
N ASN A 99 -13.21 8.31 -4.60
CA ASN A 99 -13.83 6.99 -4.55
C ASN A 99 -14.17 6.45 -5.94
N ASP A 100 -14.21 7.31 -6.96
CA ASP A 100 -14.38 6.92 -8.36
C ASP A 100 -13.50 7.79 -9.29
N ALA A 101 -13.17 7.27 -10.47
CA ALA A 101 -12.45 8.00 -11.51
C ALA A 101 -13.27 9.12 -12.14
N ASP A 102 -14.59 9.12 -11.91
CA ASP A 102 -15.52 10.15 -12.37
C ASP A 102 -15.79 11.25 -11.30
N ASP A 103 -15.20 11.18 -10.10
CA ASP A 103 -15.30 12.27 -9.11
C ASP A 103 -14.72 13.57 -9.71
N GLU A 104 -15.27 14.74 -9.39
CA GLU A 104 -14.83 16.01 -10.00
C GLU A 104 -13.37 16.31 -9.63
N GLU A 105 -12.99 15.91 -8.43
CA GLU A 105 -11.65 15.96 -7.89
C GLU A 105 -10.75 14.84 -8.47
N ALA A 106 -11.32 13.79 -9.07
CA ALA A 106 -10.61 12.68 -9.74
C ALA A 106 -9.69 13.16 -10.86
N GLY A 107 -10.08 14.24 -11.55
CA GLY A 107 -9.38 14.77 -12.74
C GLY A 107 -7.93 15.18 -12.49
N ASP A 108 -7.60 15.59 -11.26
CA ASP A 108 -6.23 15.90 -10.83
C ASP A 108 -5.65 14.86 -9.86
N THR A 109 -6.45 13.90 -9.39
CA THR A 109 -6.08 12.96 -8.33
C THR A 109 -5.95 11.51 -8.77
N VAL A 110 -6.55 11.03 -9.86
CA VAL A 110 -6.27 9.68 -10.38
C VAL A 110 -5.04 9.75 -11.29
N LYS A 111 -4.01 8.96 -10.98
CA LYS A 111 -2.77 8.92 -11.77
C LYS A 111 -2.69 7.68 -12.63
N TYR A 112 -2.48 7.88 -13.92
CA TYR A 112 -2.17 6.83 -14.87
C TYR A 112 -0.66 6.52 -14.91
N ILE A 113 -0.29 5.41 -15.54
CA ILE A 113 1.11 5.02 -15.70
C ILE A 113 1.87 6.16 -16.41
N GLY A 114 2.94 6.62 -15.77
CA GLY A 114 3.77 7.73 -16.22
C GLY A 114 3.43 9.07 -15.57
N GLU A 115 2.34 9.16 -14.82
CA GLU A 115 1.92 10.35 -14.06
C GLU A 115 2.38 10.29 -12.60
N SER A 116 2.45 11.47 -11.96
CA SER A 116 2.92 11.62 -10.59
C SER A 116 1.96 12.46 -9.75
N TYR A 117 1.87 12.15 -8.45
CA TYR A 117 1.48 13.11 -7.43
C TYR A 117 2.70 13.96 -7.08
N VAL A 118 2.61 15.26 -7.32
CA VAL A 118 3.68 16.19 -6.97
C VAL A 118 3.33 16.83 -5.64
N PHE A 119 4.24 16.74 -4.68
CA PHE A 119 4.09 17.39 -3.39
C PHE A 119 4.20 18.90 -3.57
N PRO A 120 3.63 19.70 -2.65
CA PRO A 120 3.77 21.15 -2.67
C PRO A 120 5.22 21.61 -2.84
N GLU A 121 5.40 22.73 -3.55
CA GLU A 121 6.71 23.32 -3.89
C GLU A 121 7.62 22.40 -4.73
N ASN A 122 7.07 21.36 -5.37
CA ASN A 122 7.83 20.33 -6.12
C ASN A 122 8.91 19.64 -5.27
N PHE A 123 8.68 19.52 -3.96
CA PHE A 123 9.68 18.96 -3.05
C PHE A 123 9.95 17.47 -3.32
N ALA A 124 8.91 16.73 -3.70
CA ALA A 124 8.97 15.31 -4.05
C ALA A 124 7.83 14.98 -5.03
N ASP A 125 7.98 13.89 -5.79
CA ASP A 125 6.88 13.31 -6.54
C ASP A 125 6.79 11.79 -6.32
N VAL A 126 5.56 11.30 -6.24
CA VAL A 126 5.25 9.87 -6.22
C VAL A 126 4.70 9.51 -7.57
N LYS A 127 5.49 8.75 -8.33
CA LYS A 127 5.21 8.39 -9.72
C LYS A 127 4.65 6.98 -9.85
N LEU A 128 3.54 6.83 -10.57
CA LEU A 128 3.08 5.52 -11.01
C LEU A 128 3.92 5.09 -12.22
N VAL A 129 4.93 4.25 -11.99
CA VAL A 129 5.89 3.85 -13.05
C VAL A 129 5.36 2.70 -13.92
N GLY A 130 4.41 1.93 -13.40
CA GLY A 130 3.80 0.81 -14.10
C GLY A 130 2.85 0.05 -13.19
N ILE A 131 2.02 -0.79 -13.80
CA ILE A 131 1.35 -1.90 -13.12
C ILE A 131 2.16 -3.16 -13.43
N THR A 132 2.37 -4.02 -12.43
CA THR A 132 2.83 -5.38 -12.71
C THR A 132 1.68 -6.11 -13.36
N ASP A 133 1.84 -6.49 -14.62
CA ASP A 133 0.87 -7.32 -15.34
C ASP A 133 1.00 -8.74 -14.79
N VAL A 134 0.34 -8.99 -13.67
CA VAL A 134 0.20 -10.33 -13.12
C VAL A 134 -1.15 -10.86 -13.60
N GLU A 135 -1.11 -11.85 -14.48
CA GLU A 135 -2.31 -12.57 -14.89
C GLU A 135 -2.85 -13.32 -13.66
N TYR A 136 -3.93 -12.80 -13.07
CA TYR A 136 -4.65 -13.49 -12.02
C TYR A 136 -5.54 -14.56 -12.65
N GLU A 137 -5.40 -15.79 -12.19
CA GLU A 137 -6.30 -16.88 -12.55
C GLU A 137 -7.26 -17.17 -11.38
N ASP A 138 -8.55 -17.28 -11.68
CA ASP A 138 -9.56 -17.61 -10.68
C ASP A 138 -9.48 -19.11 -10.33
N ILE A 139 -9.16 -19.42 -9.07
CA ILE A 139 -9.20 -20.79 -8.56
C ILE A 139 -10.54 -21.06 -7.89
N LYS A 140 -11.29 -22.00 -8.45
CA LYS A 140 -12.55 -22.46 -7.87
C LYS A 140 -12.30 -23.57 -6.84
N VAL A 141 -12.83 -23.39 -5.63
CA VAL A 141 -12.77 -24.39 -4.55
C VAL A 141 -14.16 -24.97 -4.31
N GLU A 142 -14.30 -26.29 -4.42
CA GLU A 142 -15.57 -27.00 -4.23
C GLU A 142 -15.38 -28.25 -3.35
N PHE A 143 -16.48 -28.72 -2.77
CA PHE A 143 -16.55 -30.06 -2.21
C PHE A 143 -17.23 -30.96 -3.24
N ASP A 144 -16.54 -32.01 -3.68
CA ASP A 144 -17.01 -32.90 -4.74
C ASP A 144 -16.96 -34.36 -4.28
N ALA A 145 -17.72 -35.20 -4.97
CA ALA A 145 -17.84 -36.62 -4.74
C ALA A 145 -17.26 -37.33 -5.96
N VAL A 146 -16.02 -37.81 -5.86
CA VAL A 146 -15.24 -38.32 -7.01
C VAL A 146 -14.61 -39.66 -6.69
N ASP A 147 -14.57 -40.55 -7.69
CA ASP A 147 -13.82 -41.79 -7.62
C ASP A 147 -12.32 -41.48 -7.73
N LEU A 148 -11.57 -41.92 -6.72
CA LEU A 148 -10.12 -41.72 -6.63
C LEU A 148 -9.40 -42.99 -7.11
N TYR A 149 -8.30 -42.81 -7.83
CA TYR A 149 -7.53 -43.89 -8.46
C TYR A 149 -6.08 -43.84 -8.01
N ASN A 150 -5.43 -45.00 -7.96
CA ASN A 150 -4.00 -45.05 -7.66
C ASN A 150 -3.14 -44.54 -8.84
N SER A 151 -1.84 -44.38 -8.60
CA SER A 151 -0.87 -43.90 -9.59
C SER A 151 -0.46 -44.92 -10.66
N THR A 152 -0.78 -46.22 -10.49
CA THR A 152 -0.25 -47.31 -11.33
C THR A 152 -1.34 -48.16 -12.00
N GLY A 153 -1.68 -47.82 -13.24
CA GLY A 153 -2.31 -48.73 -14.20
C GLY A 153 -3.84 -48.61 -14.34
N GLY A 154 -4.33 -48.86 -15.56
CA GLY A 154 -5.72 -48.62 -16.00
C GLY A 154 -6.83 -49.49 -15.38
N THR A 155 -6.55 -50.23 -14.30
CA THR A 155 -7.51 -51.15 -13.67
C THR A 155 -7.47 -51.18 -12.13
N ALA A 156 -6.84 -50.20 -11.47
CA ALA A 156 -6.84 -50.14 -10.02
C ALA A 156 -8.03 -49.32 -9.51
N GLU A 157 -9.11 -50.01 -9.15
CA GLU A 157 -10.18 -49.47 -8.31
C GLU A 157 -9.62 -49.26 -6.91
N ILE A 158 -9.67 -48.03 -6.40
CA ILE A 158 -9.81 -47.86 -4.94
C ILE A 158 -11.31 -48.10 -4.67
N ASP A 159 -11.61 -49.27 -4.10
CA ASP A 159 -12.89 -49.60 -3.49
C ASP A 159 -13.02 -48.88 -2.13
N ASP A 160 -12.84 -47.56 -2.13
CA ASP A 160 -13.33 -46.68 -1.07
C ASP A 160 -14.29 -45.71 -1.75
N SER A 161 -15.56 -46.07 -1.62
CA SER A 161 -16.73 -45.28 -2.00
C SER A 161 -16.48 -43.77 -1.99
N VAL A 162 -16.69 -43.12 -3.14
CA VAL A 162 -17.01 -41.69 -3.30
C VAL A 162 -16.57 -40.83 -2.09
N GLY A 163 -15.28 -40.55 -2.01
CA GLY A 163 -14.77 -39.67 -0.98
C GLY A 163 -15.27 -38.25 -1.22
N PHE A 164 -15.81 -37.59 -0.19
CA PHE A 164 -15.96 -36.13 -0.25
C PHE A 164 -14.56 -35.52 -0.26
N VAL A 165 -14.18 -34.93 -1.39
CA VAL A 165 -12.89 -34.29 -1.60
C VAL A 165 -13.03 -32.79 -1.67
N VAL A 166 -11.96 -32.08 -1.35
CA VAL A 166 -11.80 -30.67 -1.76
C VAL A 166 -11.25 -30.68 -3.17
N LYS A 167 -11.95 -30.03 -4.10
CA LYS A 167 -11.57 -29.89 -5.50
C LYS A 167 -11.14 -28.46 -5.77
N LEU A 168 -9.93 -28.29 -6.27
CA LEU A 168 -9.40 -27.03 -6.77
C LEU A 168 -9.46 -27.11 -8.30
N THR A 169 -10.05 -26.11 -8.97
CA THR A 169 -10.12 -26.04 -10.43
C THR A 169 -9.58 -24.71 -10.92
N GLY A 170 -8.60 -24.77 -11.80
CA GLY A 170 -8.09 -23.67 -12.60
C GLY A 170 -8.76 -23.56 -13.97
N GLU A 171 -8.59 -22.42 -14.60
CA GLU A 171 -9.07 -22.09 -15.94
C GLU A 171 -8.24 -22.75 -17.05
N THR A 172 -6.92 -22.81 -16.88
CA THR A 172 -5.97 -23.33 -17.88
C THR A 172 -5.54 -24.75 -17.55
N THR A 173 -5.07 -25.50 -18.54
CA THR A 173 -4.69 -26.91 -18.37
C THR A 173 -3.45 -27.13 -17.51
N SER A 174 -2.72 -26.05 -17.22
CA SER A 174 -1.43 -26.00 -16.53
C SER A 174 -1.46 -25.08 -15.31
N THR A 175 -2.65 -24.80 -14.75
CA THR A 175 -2.80 -23.92 -13.57
C THR A 175 -2.03 -24.41 -12.36
N PHE A 176 -1.90 -25.74 -12.21
CA PHE A 176 -1.21 -26.37 -11.09
C PHE A 176 -0.13 -27.32 -11.58
N THR A 177 0.94 -27.44 -10.78
CA THR A 177 1.91 -28.53 -10.90
C THR A 177 1.87 -29.39 -9.65
N LEU A 178 1.54 -30.68 -9.79
CA LEU A 178 1.55 -31.63 -8.69
C LEU A 178 2.60 -32.71 -9.00
N GLY A 179 3.71 -32.69 -8.25
CA GLY A 179 4.87 -33.53 -8.58
C GLY A 179 5.54 -33.04 -9.87
N ALA A 180 5.54 -33.87 -10.91
CA ALA A 180 6.04 -33.52 -12.24
C ALA A 180 4.92 -33.22 -13.26
N GLU A 181 3.66 -33.30 -12.83
CA GLU A 181 2.49 -33.29 -13.69
C GLU A 181 1.81 -31.93 -13.68
N GLU A 182 1.50 -31.40 -14.86
CA GLU A 182 0.66 -30.21 -15.03
C GLU A 182 -0.81 -30.60 -15.03
N THR A 183 -1.64 -29.85 -14.30
CA THR A 183 -3.07 -30.10 -14.23
C THR A 183 -3.86 -28.84 -13.95
N ASN A 184 -5.13 -28.85 -14.34
CA ASN A 184 -6.09 -27.80 -13.97
C ASN A 184 -6.99 -28.21 -12.81
N ILE A 185 -6.88 -29.45 -12.31
CA ILE A 185 -7.72 -29.95 -11.23
C ILE A 185 -6.89 -30.72 -10.22
N ILE A 186 -6.91 -30.27 -8.98
CA ILE A 186 -6.40 -31.00 -7.81
C ILE A 186 -7.58 -31.49 -6.97
N TYR A 187 -7.55 -32.75 -6.56
CA TYR A 187 -8.43 -33.28 -5.54
C TYR A 187 -7.62 -33.57 -4.28
N ILE A 188 -8.14 -33.12 -3.15
CA ILE A 188 -7.55 -33.34 -1.83
C ILE A 188 -8.51 -34.17 -1.03
N TYR A 189 -8.07 -35.37 -0.66
CA TYR A 189 -8.80 -36.28 0.20
C TYR A 189 -8.15 -36.31 1.59
N TYR A 190 -8.97 -36.38 2.63
CA TYR A 190 -8.49 -36.54 3.99
C TYR A 190 -8.71 -37.99 4.45
N SER A 191 -7.61 -38.69 4.67
CA SER A 191 -7.58 -40.03 5.24
C SER A 191 -7.49 -39.96 6.77
N ASN A 192 -8.42 -40.64 7.44
CA ASN A 192 -8.49 -40.66 8.90
C ASN A 192 -7.29 -41.37 9.53
N ASN A 193 -7.05 -41.10 10.81
CA ASN A 193 -6.01 -41.79 11.58
C ASN A 193 -6.18 -43.32 11.52
N GLY A 194 -5.10 -44.01 11.15
CA GLY A 194 -5.06 -45.46 11.08
C GLY A 194 -5.74 -46.05 9.84
N SER A 195 -6.31 -45.21 8.96
CA SER A 195 -6.76 -45.63 7.64
C SER A 195 -5.57 -45.92 6.73
N ALA A 196 -5.73 -46.91 5.85
CA ALA A 196 -4.80 -47.12 4.75
C ALA A 196 -4.73 -45.84 3.90
N ILE A 197 -3.56 -45.62 3.31
CA ILE A 197 -3.29 -44.54 2.36
C ILE A 197 -2.67 -45.15 1.12
N GLU A 198 -2.77 -44.44 0.01
CA GLU A 198 -2.11 -44.77 -1.21
C GLU A 198 -0.60 -44.58 -1.08
N GLY A 199 0.15 -45.58 -1.57
CA GLY A 199 1.60 -45.57 -1.56
C GLY A 199 2.28 -45.90 -0.22
N GLY A 200 1.58 -46.32 0.83
CA GLY A 200 2.25 -46.64 2.10
C GLY A 200 1.41 -47.24 3.23
N GLU A 201 2.03 -47.28 4.41
CA GLU A 201 1.40 -47.71 5.66
C GLU A 201 0.57 -46.58 6.28
N ALA A 202 -0.48 -46.96 7.02
CA ALA A 202 -1.37 -46.02 7.69
C ALA A 202 -0.63 -45.04 8.62
N PHE A 203 -1.00 -43.76 8.57
CA PHE A 203 -0.46 -42.76 9.48
C PHE A 203 -1.27 -42.68 10.79
N ALA A 204 -0.55 -42.62 11.91
CA ALA A 204 -1.11 -42.57 13.26
C ALA A 204 -1.81 -41.24 13.62
N SER A 205 -1.90 -40.30 12.69
CA SER A 205 -2.46 -38.96 12.90
C SER A 205 -3.32 -38.46 11.75
N GLY A 206 -3.64 -39.33 10.79
CA GLY A 206 -4.35 -38.97 9.55
C GLY A 206 -3.42 -38.36 8.50
N ALA A 207 -3.94 -38.20 7.28
CA ALA A 207 -3.16 -37.73 6.15
C ALA A 207 -4.01 -37.01 5.11
N PHE A 208 -3.39 -36.12 4.34
CA PHE A 208 -3.96 -35.60 3.11
C PHE A 208 -3.36 -36.33 1.92
N GLU A 209 -4.22 -36.82 1.04
CA GLU A 209 -3.86 -37.46 -0.21
C GLU A 209 -4.25 -36.54 -1.36
N PHE A 210 -3.32 -36.35 -2.29
CA PHE A 210 -3.45 -35.43 -3.41
C PHE A 210 -3.57 -36.23 -4.69
N PHE A 211 -4.57 -35.86 -5.48
CA PHE A 211 -4.87 -36.47 -6.76
C PHE A 211 -4.98 -35.40 -7.84
N TYR A 212 -4.68 -35.76 -9.08
CA TYR A 212 -4.78 -34.87 -10.25
C TYR A 212 -5.54 -35.56 -11.37
N ASN A 213 -6.08 -34.77 -12.31
CA ASN A 213 -6.46 -35.32 -13.61
C ASN A 213 -5.27 -35.22 -14.56
N ASP A 214 -4.85 -36.36 -15.09
CA ASP A 214 -3.81 -36.45 -16.11
C ASP A 214 -4.29 -35.79 -17.41
N HIS A 215 -3.88 -34.54 -17.61
CA HIS A 215 -4.26 -33.77 -18.79
C HIS A 215 -3.43 -34.17 -20.02
N GLU A 216 -2.15 -34.48 -19.83
CA GLU A 216 -1.20 -34.80 -20.91
C GLU A 216 -1.48 -36.15 -21.56
N GLY A 217 -2.17 -37.03 -20.83
CA GLY A 217 -2.66 -38.30 -21.31
C GLY A 217 -1.67 -39.45 -21.19
N ASP A 218 -0.72 -39.31 -20.27
CA ASP A 218 0.31 -40.31 -19.97
C ASP A 218 -0.28 -41.60 -19.38
N ALA A 219 -1.47 -41.52 -18.79
CA ALA A 219 -2.17 -42.60 -18.14
C ALA A 219 -3.65 -42.68 -18.59
N THR A 220 -4.00 -43.78 -19.26
CA THR A 220 -5.39 -44.02 -19.70
C THR A 220 -6.27 -44.65 -18.61
N PRO A 221 -7.55 -44.23 -18.47
CA PRO A 221 -8.14 -43.04 -19.09
C PRO A 221 -7.72 -41.75 -18.36
N THR A 222 -7.62 -40.66 -19.12
CA THR A 222 -7.03 -39.36 -18.72
C THR A 222 -7.96 -38.55 -17.81
N ASN A 223 -9.25 -38.89 -17.80
CA ASN A 223 -10.29 -38.20 -17.03
C ASN A 223 -10.47 -38.74 -15.60
N LYS A 224 -9.47 -39.42 -15.05
CA LYS A 224 -9.52 -40.04 -13.72
C LYS A 224 -8.61 -39.29 -12.75
N ALA A 225 -9.11 -39.07 -11.53
CA ALA A 225 -8.35 -38.49 -10.43
C ALA A 225 -7.30 -39.49 -9.93
N ARG A 226 -6.02 -39.26 -10.22
CA ARG A 226 -4.92 -40.17 -9.91
C ARG A 226 -4.10 -39.69 -8.74
N TYR A 227 -3.78 -40.62 -7.85
CA TYR A 227 -2.92 -40.38 -6.70
C TYR A 227 -1.55 -39.90 -7.17
N GLU A 228 -1.03 -38.87 -6.50
CA GLU A 228 0.32 -38.37 -6.71
C GLU A 228 1.13 -38.36 -5.41
N ASN A 229 0.54 -37.87 -4.32
CA ASN A 229 1.28 -37.63 -3.10
C ASN A 229 0.44 -37.75 -1.83
N THR A 230 1.09 -38.06 -0.70
CA THR A 230 0.49 -38.09 0.64
C THR A 230 1.29 -37.21 1.60
N ILE A 231 0.59 -36.36 2.34
CA ILE A 231 1.15 -35.55 3.44
C ILE A 231 0.60 -36.04 4.77
N ASN A 232 1.49 -36.54 5.63
CA ASN A 232 1.15 -36.94 7.00
C ASN A 232 0.84 -35.71 7.87
N MET A 233 -0.30 -35.74 8.55
CA MET A 233 -0.64 -34.74 9.55
C MET A 233 0.11 -35.02 10.85
N THR A 234 1.38 -34.64 10.95
CA THR A 234 2.04 -34.63 12.28
C THR A 234 1.48 -33.49 13.14
N SER A 235 1.68 -33.56 14.46
CA SER A 235 1.18 -32.55 15.43
C SER A 235 1.69 -31.12 15.19
N GLN A 236 2.65 -30.94 14.28
CA GLN A 236 3.07 -29.67 13.72
C GLN A 236 3.17 -29.82 12.21
N LEU A 237 2.11 -29.47 11.48
CA LEU A 237 2.22 -29.21 10.06
C LEU A 237 3.04 -27.92 9.89
N THR A 238 4.36 -28.04 9.80
CA THR A 238 5.19 -26.97 9.29
C THR A 238 5.00 -26.98 7.78
N LEU A 239 4.15 -26.07 7.30
CA LEU A 239 3.97 -25.80 5.88
C LEU A 239 5.30 -25.26 5.34
N ASP A 240 6.06 -26.14 4.70
CA ASP A 240 7.32 -25.81 4.04
C ASP A 240 7.00 -25.39 2.60
N ARG A 241 7.42 -24.17 2.24
CA ARG A 241 7.20 -23.57 0.92
C ARG A 241 7.77 -24.43 -0.22
N GLU A 242 8.70 -25.34 0.07
CA GLU A 242 9.31 -26.24 -0.92
C GLU A 242 8.58 -27.59 -1.12
N LYS A 243 7.56 -27.91 -0.30
CA LYS A 243 6.89 -29.24 -0.33
C LYS A 243 5.40 -29.20 -0.66
N PHE A 244 4.83 -28.02 -0.72
CA PHE A 244 3.58 -27.81 -1.43
C PHE A 244 3.94 -27.47 -2.88
N ALA A 245 3.08 -27.89 -3.82
CA ALA A 245 2.97 -27.19 -5.09
C ALA A 245 2.95 -25.70 -4.77
N THR A 246 3.89 -24.94 -5.32
CA THR A 246 3.96 -23.51 -5.08
C THR A 246 2.61 -22.92 -5.48
N PHE A 247 1.82 -22.45 -4.51
CA PHE A 247 0.71 -21.54 -4.80
C PHE A 247 1.32 -20.16 -4.94
N GLU A 248 1.96 -19.94 -6.08
CA GLU A 248 2.22 -18.60 -6.60
C GLU A 248 0.98 -18.21 -7.40
N VAL A 249 0.15 -17.36 -6.78
CA VAL A 249 -0.79 -16.54 -7.54
C VAL A 249 -0.07 -15.22 -7.77
N GLY A 250 0.53 -15.11 -8.95
CA GLY A 250 1.33 -13.97 -9.40
C GLY A 250 2.82 -14.11 -9.09
N ASP A 251 3.63 -13.80 -10.10
CA ASP A 251 5.06 -13.45 -10.01
C ASP A 251 5.23 -11.94 -9.75
#